data_AF-A0A9E2E3F4-F1
#
_entry.id   AF-A0A9E2E3F4-F1
#
_cell.length_a   1.000
_cell.length_b   1.000
_cell.length_c   1.000
_cell.angle_alpha   90.00
_cell.angle_beta   90.00
_cell.angle_gamma   90.00
#
_symmetry.space_group_name_H-M   'P 1'
#
loop_
_entity.id
_entity.type
_entity.pdbx_description
1 polymer ?
#
loop_
_entity_poly.entity_id
_entity_poly.type
_entity_poly.pdbx_seq_one_letter_code
_entity_poly.pdbx_strand_id
1 'polypeptide(L)'
;ALAGEPLPGDLANYAPGHNENNLLIVNIESVPAVENLDRILDVPGIDSVLIGPHDLSCNLGKPEQYDDPMFLKTAETIFAKARAKGIGAGIHAWGDTASQARFVNMGANLLIHKADITFFKNGIRDELAEIREKLGLQPGDTATGEVNI
;
A
#
# COMPACT_ATOMS: atom_id res chain seq x y z
N ALA A 1 26.95 1.53 -10.45
CA ALA A 1 26.46 2.83 -10.96
C ALA A 1 25.03 2.64 -11.48
N LEU A 2 24.09 3.53 -11.17
CA LEU A 2 22.71 3.55 -11.72
C LEU A 2 22.65 4.06 -13.17
N ALA A 3 23.80 4.17 -13.85
CA ALA A 3 23.93 4.70 -15.21
C ALA A 3 23.98 3.60 -16.30
N GLY A 4 23.78 2.32 -15.95
CA GLY A 4 23.92 1.20 -16.88
C GLY A 4 25.37 0.81 -17.18
N GLU A 5 26.36 1.45 -16.54
CA GLU A 5 27.76 1.08 -16.67
C GLU A 5 28.06 -0.24 -15.93
N PRO A 6 28.89 -1.14 -16.51
CA PRO A 6 29.28 -2.39 -15.87
C PRO A 6 29.88 -2.18 -14.49
N LEU A 7 29.55 -3.05 -13.53
CA LEU A 7 30.20 -3.02 -12.23
C LEU A 7 31.69 -3.39 -12.37
N PRO A 8 32.61 -2.66 -11.74
CA PRO A 8 34.04 -2.94 -11.87
C PRO A 8 34.48 -4.09 -10.96
N GLY A 9 35.40 -4.92 -11.46
CA GLY A 9 36.15 -5.91 -10.68
C GLY A 9 35.26 -6.84 -9.85
N ASP A 10 35.61 -7.02 -8.58
CA ASP A 10 34.93 -7.94 -7.65
C ASP A 10 33.43 -7.62 -7.46
N LEU A 11 33.01 -6.36 -7.68
CA LEU A 11 31.61 -5.96 -7.57
C LEU A 11 30.74 -6.62 -8.65
N ALA A 12 31.29 -6.92 -9.84
CA ALA A 12 30.56 -7.62 -10.89
C ALA A 12 30.17 -9.05 -10.49
N ASN A 13 30.98 -9.68 -9.63
CA ASN A 13 30.73 -11.03 -9.14
C ASN A 13 29.91 -11.03 -7.86
N TYR A 14 30.10 -10.03 -7.00
CA TYR A 14 29.40 -9.91 -5.71
C TYR A 14 27.92 -9.53 -5.88
N ALA A 15 27.62 -8.52 -6.70
CA ALA A 15 26.28 -7.94 -6.76
C ALA A 15 25.19 -8.89 -7.29
N PRO A 16 25.43 -9.71 -8.35
CA PRO A 16 24.42 -10.67 -8.80
C PRO A 16 24.07 -11.70 -7.72
N GLY A 17 25.08 -12.25 -7.03
CA GLY A 17 24.86 -13.24 -5.96
C GLY A 17 24.18 -12.66 -4.73
N HIS A 18 24.45 -11.39 -4.39
CA HIS A 18 23.73 -10.73 -3.30
C HIS A 18 22.26 -10.45 -3.66
N ASN A 19 21.97 -10.11 -4.91
CA ASN A 19 20.63 -9.71 -5.32
C ASN A 19 19.68 -10.87 -5.62
N GLU A 20 20.20 -12.10 -5.80
CA GLU A 20 19.41 -13.28 -6.16
C GLU A 20 18.23 -13.57 -5.20
N ASN A 21 18.36 -13.19 -3.93
CA ASN A 21 17.34 -13.41 -2.90
C ASN A 21 16.59 -12.14 -2.47
N ASN A 22 16.70 -11.05 -3.25
CA ASN A 22 16.00 -9.79 -2.98
C ASN A 22 14.77 -9.64 -3.89
N LEU A 23 13.78 -8.86 -3.44
CA LEU A 23 12.62 -8.50 -4.23
C LEU A 23 12.69 -7.03 -4.64
N LEU A 24 12.45 -6.75 -5.91
CA LEU A 24 12.20 -5.40 -6.43
C LEU A 24 10.70 -5.17 -6.61
N ILE A 25 10.15 -4.33 -5.73
CA ILE A 25 8.74 -3.93 -5.75
C ILE A 25 8.67 -2.44 -6.12
N VAL A 26 7.94 -2.11 -7.19
CA VAL A 26 7.85 -0.73 -7.70
C VAL A 26 6.47 -0.14 -7.43
N ASN A 27 6.43 1.05 -6.85
CA ASN A 27 5.17 1.76 -6.61
C ASN A 27 4.57 2.34 -7.89
N ILE A 28 3.27 2.12 -8.09
CA ILE A 28 2.46 2.73 -9.17
C ILE A 28 1.39 3.60 -8.52
N GLU A 29 1.68 4.88 -8.36
CA GLU A 29 0.87 5.80 -7.54
C GLU A 29 0.68 7.20 -8.15
N SER A 30 0.98 7.35 -9.44
CA SER A 30 0.79 8.61 -10.17
C SER A 30 0.24 8.36 -11.57
N VAL A 31 -0.43 9.38 -12.13
CA VAL A 31 -0.98 9.30 -13.50
C VAL A 31 0.12 8.95 -14.53
N PRO A 32 1.31 9.59 -14.52
CA PRO A 32 2.37 9.21 -15.45
C PRO A 32 2.85 7.77 -15.30
N ALA A 33 2.87 7.22 -14.09
CA ALA A 33 3.23 5.82 -13.87
C ALA A 33 2.20 4.87 -14.47
N VAL A 34 0.91 5.19 -14.34
CA VAL A 34 -0.18 4.40 -14.95
C VAL A 34 -0.13 4.48 -16.48
N GLU A 35 0.11 5.66 -17.04
CA GLU A 35 0.25 5.87 -18.49
C GLU A 35 1.44 5.11 -19.08
N ASN A 36 2.53 4.98 -18.31
CA ASN A 36 3.75 4.26 -18.72
C ASN A 36 3.80 2.83 -18.19
N LEU A 37 2.71 2.30 -17.63
CA LEU A 37 2.71 1.04 -16.92
C LEU A 37 3.26 -0.12 -17.75
N ASP A 38 2.90 -0.21 -19.04
CA ASP A 38 3.40 -1.30 -19.89
C ASP A 38 4.91 -1.26 -20.02
N ARG A 39 5.49 -0.07 -20.21
CA ARG A 39 6.94 0.14 -20.29
C ARG A 39 7.64 -0.18 -18.98
N ILE A 40 7.03 0.20 -17.85
CA ILE A 40 7.57 -0.12 -16.52
C ILE A 40 7.60 -1.64 -16.34
N LEU A 41 6.49 -2.31 -16.63
CA LEU A 41 6.39 -3.77 -16.51
C LEU A 41 7.26 -4.54 -17.52
N ASP A 42 7.77 -3.89 -18.57
CA ASP A 42 8.76 -4.49 -19.49
C ASP A 42 10.20 -4.40 -18.97
N VAL A 43 10.45 -3.68 -17.86
CA VAL A 43 11.79 -3.60 -17.26
C VAL A 43 12.14 -4.95 -16.61
N PRO A 44 13.25 -5.59 -17.01
CA PRO A 44 13.67 -6.86 -16.42
C PRO A 44 13.98 -6.73 -14.93
N GLY A 45 13.59 -7.75 -14.16
CA GLY A 45 13.90 -7.87 -12.73
C GLY A 45 12.91 -7.21 -11.79
N ILE A 46 11.77 -6.69 -12.28
CA ILE A 46 10.66 -6.30 -11.40
C ILE A 46 9.87 -7.54 -10.98
N ASP A 47 9.84 -7.80 -9.67
CA ASP A 47 9.10 -8.93 -9.11
C ASP A 47 7.63 -8.60 -8.87
N SER A 48 7.34 -7.36 -8.48
CA SER A 48 5.97 -6.90 -8.22
C SER A 48 5.81 -5.40 -8.44
N VAL A 49 4.58 -4.98 -8.71
CA VAL A 49 4.15 -3.59 -8.51
C VAL A 49 3.29 -3.46 -7.27
N LEU A 50 3.26 -2.27 -6.67
CA LEU A 50 2.47 -1.96 -5.49
C LEU A 50 1.73 -0.63 -5.70
N ILE A 51 0.42 -0.61 -5.42
CA ILE A 51 -0.37 0.62 -5.41
C ILE A 51 -0.25 1.27 -4.03
N GLY A 52 0.26 2.51 -4.00
CA GLY A 52 0.08 3.45 -2.90
C GLY A 52 -1.26 4.17 -3.07
N PRO A 53 -2.34 3.77 -2.37
CA PRO A 53 -3.68 4.24 -2.72
C PRO A 53 -3.87 5.72 -2.43
N HIS A 54 -3.24 6.27 -1.37
CA HIS A 54 -3.36 7.67 -1.01
C HIS A 54 -2.84 8.55 -2.15
N ASP A 55 -1.58 8.38 -2.53
CA ASP A 55 -0.95 9.16 -3.60
C ASP A 55 -1.63 8.96 -4.96
N LEU A 56 -2.04 7.72 -5.28
CA LEU A 56 -2.79 7.46 -6.51
C LEU A 56 -4.13 8.21 -6.51
N SER A 57 -4.89 8.15 -5.41
CA SER A 57 -6.17 8.82 -5.28
C SER A 57 -6.03 10.34 -5.41
N CYS A 58 -4.98 10.93 -4.81
CA CYS A 58 -4.65 12.35 -4.94
C CYS A 58 -4.29 12.72 -6.39
N ASN A 59 -3.46 11.92 -7.06
CA ASN A 59 -3.09 12.14 -8.46
C ASN A 59 -4.27 12.02 -9.43
N LEU A 60 -5.27 11.20 -9.10
CA LEU A 60 -6.51 11.08 -9.87
C LEU A 60 -7.52 12.22 -9.58
N GLY A 61 -7.20 13.16 -8.67
CA GLY A 61 -8.12 14.21 -8.24
C GLY A 61 -9.26 13.70 -7.35
N LYS A 62 -9.06 12.54 -6.71
CA LYS A 62 -10.03 11.80 -5.89
C LYS A 62 -9.47 11.48 -4.50
N PRO A 63 -8.96 12.48 -3.75
CA PRO A 63 -8.23 12.22 -2.51
C PRO A 63 -9.06 11.36 -1.55
N GLU A 64 -8.49 10.20 -1.20
CA GLU A 64 -9.05 9.20 -0.28
C GLU A 64 -10.41 8.59 -0.67
N GLN A 65 -10.88 8.81 -1.90
CA GLN A 65 -12.12 8.21 -2.42
C GLN A 65 -11.83 6.84 -3.05
N TYR A 66 -11.48 5.84 -2.22
CA TYR A 66 -11.05 4.51 -2.68
C TYR A 66 -12.15 3.64 -3.29
N ASP A 67 -13.41 4.04 -3.17
CA ASP A 67 -14.54 3.41 -3.84
C ASP A 67 -14.97 4.17 -5.11
N ASP A 68 -14.29 5.27 -5.46
CA ASP A 68 -14.57 5.99 -6.70
C ASP A 68 -14.29 5.07 -7.91
N PRO A 69 -15.21 5.01 -8.90
CA PRO A 69 -15.04 4.15 -10.08
C PRO A 69 -13.73 4.37 -10.84
N MET A 70 -13.21 5.60 -10.86
CA MET A 70 -11.93 5.92 -11.50
C MET A 70 -10.76 5.28 -10.75
N PHE A 71 -10.76 5.32 -9.43
CA PHE A 71 -9.73 4.67 -8.62
C PHE A 71 -9.78 3.14 -8.81
N LEU A 72 -10.98 2.55 -8.67
CA LEU A 72 -11.15 1.10 -8.80
C LEU A 72 -10.74 0.58 -10.19
N LYS A 73 -11.15 1.28 -11.25
CA LYS A 73 -10.78 0.92 -12.63
C LYS A 73 -9.27 1.04 -12.88
N THR A 74 -8.65 2.07 -12.29
CA THR A 74 -7.19 2.26 -12.38
C THR A 74 -6.46 1.13 -11.66
N ALA A 75 -6.88 0.78 -10.43
CA ALA A 75 -6.32 -0.33 -9.67
C ALA A 75 -6.47 -1.68 -10.40
N GLU A 76 -7.67 -1.96 -10.93
CA GLU A 76 -7.93 -3.17 -11.74
C GLU A 76 -7.01 -3.24 -12.95
N THR A 77 -6.82 -2.11 -13.66
CA THR A 77 -5.92 -2.04 -14.81
C THR A 77 -4.48 -2.37 -14.42
N ILE A 78 -4.00 -1.81 -13.30
CA ILE A 78 -2.65 -2.07 -12.79
C ILE A 78 -2.49 -3.55 -12.46
N PHE A 79 -3.45 -4.13 -11.71
CA PHE A 79 -3.42 -5.53 -11.35
C PHE A 79 -3.42 -6.44 -12.58
N ALA A 80 -4.40 -6.26 -13.47
CA ALA A 80 -4.56 -7.10 -14.65
C ALA A 80 -3.30 -7.09 -15.54
N LYS A 81 -2.71 -5.91 -15.79
CA LYS A 81 -1.51 -5.78 -16.63
C LYS A 81 -0.28 -6.40 -16.00
N ALA A 82 -0.05 -6.18 -14.70
CA ALA A 82 1.07 -6.80 -13.99
C ALA A 82 0.93 -8.33 -14.01
N ARG A 83 -0.25 -8.85 -13.66
CA ARG A 83 -0.53 -10.29 -13.64
C ARG A 83 -0.39 -10.94 -15.02
N ALA A 84 -0.82 -10.26 -16.08
CA ALA A 84 -0.68 -10.74 -17.46
C ALA A 84 0.79 -10.91 -17.89
N LYS A 85 1.72 -10.19 -17.26
CA LYS A 85 3.18 -10.31 -17.49
C LYS A 85 3.88 -11.23 -16.49
N GLY A 86 3.13 -11.90 -15.62
CA GLY A 86 3.70 -12.76 -14.56
C GLY A 86 4.34 -11.97 -13.42
N ILE A 87 4.15 -10.66 -13.36
CA ILE A 87 4.65 -9.77 -12.30
C ILE A 87 3.62 -9.71 -11.17
N GLY A 88 4.09 -9.72 -9.92
CA GLY A 88 3.24 -9.54 -8.75
C GLY A 88 2.47 -8.22 -8.79
N ALA A 89 1.29 -8.20 -8.19
CA ALA A 89 0.47 -7.02 -8.14
C ALA A 89 -0.10 -6.84 -6.74
N GLY A 90 0.17 -5.69 -6.14
CA GLY A 90 -0.27 -5.43 -4.78
C GLY A 90 -0.80 -4.03 -4.52
N ILE A 91 -1.32 -3.88 -3.31
CA ILE A 91 -1.84 -2.61 -2.80
C ILE A 91 -1.62 -2.54 -1.29
N HIS A 92 -1.31 -1.34 -0.79
CA HIS A 92 -1.41 -1.07 0.64
C HIS A 92 -2.84 -0.73 1.00
N ALA A 93 -3.54 -1.65 1.67
CA ALA A 93 -4.95 -1.48 1.97
C ALA A 93 -5.18 -1.10 3.44
N TRP A 94 -5.66 0.11 3.65
CA TRP A 94 -5.99 0.68 4.96
C TRP A 94 -7.45 0.48 5.37
N GLY A 95 -8.30 0.16 4.39
CA GLY A 95 -9.73 -0.03 4.58
C GLY A 95 -10.09 -1.31 5.35
N ASP A 96 -11.38 -1.59 5.38
CA ASP A 96 -11.92 -2.80 5.99
C ASP A 96 -11.54 -4.09 5.23
N THR A 97 -11.87 -5.25 5.80
CA THR A 97 -11.57 -6.54 5.18
C THR A 97 -12.37 -6.77 3.89
N ALA A 98 -13.51 -6.11 3.71
CA ALA A 98 -14.32 -6.24 2.50
C ALA A 98 -13.66 -5.56 1.30
N SER A 99 -13.16 -4.33 1.47
CA SER A 99 -12.37 -3.62 0.46
C SER A 99 -11.10 -4.38 0.09
N GLN A 100 -10.46 -5.03 1.06
CA GLN A 100 -9.29 -5.86 0.83
C GLN A 100 -9.59 -7.12 0.02
N ALA A 101 -10.66 -7.83 0.37
CA ALA A 101 -11.13 -8.97 -0.41
C ALA A 101 -11.49 -8.57 -1.85
N ARG A 102 -12.09 -7.38 -2.03
CA ARG A 102 -12.37 -6.82 -3.36
C ARG A 102 -11.08 -6.66 -4.19
N PHE A 103 -10.01 -6.10 -3.63
CA PHE A 103 -8.74 -5.96 -4.36
C PHE A 103 -8.11 -7.30 -4.75
N VAL A 104 -8.19 -8.30 -3.86
CA VAL A 104 -7.75 -9.67 -4.19
C VAL A 104 -8.57 -10.25 -5.34
N ASN A 105 -9.89 -10.08 -5.31
CA ASN A 105 -10.78 -10.52 -6.40
C ASN A 105 -10.51 -9.78 -7.73
N MET A 106 -10.00 -8.55 -7.68
CA MET A 106 -9.56 -7.78 -8.86
C MET A 106 -8.18 -8.21 -9.38
N GLY A 107 -7.47 -9.12 -8.71
CA GLY A 107 -6.22 -9.72 -9.18
C GLY A 107 -4.98 -9.43 -8.32
N ALA A 108 -5.11 -8.66 -7.24
CA ALA A 108 -4.00 -8.47 -6.30
C ALA A 108 -3.59 -9.79 -5.64
N ASN A 109 -2.29 -10.08 -5.61
CA ASN A 109 -1.70 -11.22 -4.88
C ASN A 109 -0.65 -10.80 -3.85
N LEU A 110 -0.45 -9.49 -3.67
CA LEU A 110 0.31 -8.91 -2.57
C LEU A 110 -0.58 -7.90 -1.85
N LEU A 111 -0.81 -8.11 -0.57
CA LEU A 111 -1.67 -7.23 0.24
C LEU A 111 -0.88 -6.76 1.46
N ILE A 112 -0.61 -5.46 1.53
CA ILE A 112 -0.10 -4.86 2.78
C ILE A 112 -1.32 -4.46 3.59
N HIS A 113 -1.58 -5.24 4.65
CA HIS A 113 -2.75 -5.05 5.51
C HIS A 113 -2.47 -3.99 6.57
N LYS A 114 -3.12 -2.83 6.45
CA LYS A 114 -3.05 -1.73 7.44
C LYS A 114 -1.60 -1.39 7.83
N ALA A 115 -1.43 -0.83 9.02
CA ALA A 115 -0.15 -0.67 9.68
C ALA A 115 -0.31 -0.98 11.17
N ASP A 116 0.79 -1.32 11.82
CA ASP A 116 0.90 -1.50 13.28
C ASP A 116 0.29 -0.33 14.07
N ILE A 117 0.57 0.92 13.65
CA ILE A 117 0.05 2.13 14.26
C ILE A 117 -1.49 2.19 14.20
N THR A 118 -2.11 1.61 13.17
CA THR A 118 -3.58 1.54 13.08
C THR A 118 -4.14 0.60 14.13
N PHE A 119 -3.51 -0.57 14.34
CA PHE A 119 -3.92 -1.50 15.39
C PHE A 119 -3.72 -0.91 16.78
N PHE A 120 -2.56 -0.32 17.03
CA PHE A 120 -2.25 0.32 18.31
C PHE A 120 -3.23 1.45 18.63
N LYS A 121 -3.45 2.36 17.68
CA LYS A 121 -4.42 3.47 17.82
C LYS A 121 -5.83 2.95 18.10
N ASN A 122 -6.30 1.96 17.35
CA ASN A 122 -7.64 1.43 17.52
C ASN A 122 -7.78 0.69 18.85
N GLY A 123 -6.82 -0.15 19.22
CA GLY A 123 -6.83 -0.86 20.50
C GLY A 123 -6.92 0.08 21.69
N ILE A 124 -6.04 1.10 21.73
CA ILE A 124 -6.10 2.12 22.80
C ILE A 124 -7.43 2.86 22.79
N ARG A 125 -7.89 3.33 21.63
CA ARG A 125 -9.16 4.07 21.53
C ARG A 125 -10.33 3.23 22.03
N ASP A 126 -10.39 1.97 21.64
CA ASP A 126 -11.51 1.08 21.95
C ASP A 126 -11.49 0.67 23.43
N GLU A 127 -10.30 0.38 24.01
CA GLU A 127 -10.15 0.10 25.45
C GLU A 127 -10.46 1.32 26.32
N LEU A 128 -9.99 2.52 25.96
CA LEU A 128 -10.31 3.74 26.70
C LEU A 128 -11.81 4.06 26.64
N ALA A 129 -12.45 3.82 25.49
CA ALA A 129 -13.90 3.96 25.36
C ALA A 129 -14.65 3.00 26.29
N GLU A 130 -14.21 1.74 26.39
CA GLU A 130 -14.80 0.76 27.32
C GLU A 130 -14.59 1.16 28.79
N ILE A 131 -13.42 1.70 29.15
CA ILE A 131 -13.16 2.19 30.52
C ILE A 131 -14.10 3.35 30.85
N ARG A 132 -14.28 4.31 29.93
CA ARG A 132 -15.22 5.44 30.12
C ARG A 132 -16.65 4.95 30.31
N GLU A 133 -17.10 4.00 29.49
CA GLU A 133 -18.44 3.42 29.60
C GLU A 133 -18.65 2.76 30.97
N LYS A 134 -17.70 1.96 31.45
CA LYS A 134 -17.78 1.30 32.76
C LYS A 134 -17.77 2.26 33.94
N LEU A 135 -17.20 3.45 33.76
CA LEU A 135 -17.21 4.53 34.74
C LEU A 135 -18.43 5.46 34.62
N GLY A 136 -19.28 5.26 33.60
CA GLY A 136 -20.43 6.12 33.34
C GLY A 136 -20.06 7.52 32.80
N LEU A 137 -18.86 7.69 32.25
CA LEU A 137 -18.37 8.96 31.72
C LEU A 137 -18.89 9.18 30.29
N GLN A 138 -19.49 10.35 29.99
CA GLN A 138 -19.96 10.65 28.64
C GLN A 138 -18.88 11.31 27.77
N PRO A 139 -18.91 11.13 26.44
CA PRO A 139 -18.04 11.87 25.53
C PRO A 139 -18.30 13.38 25.65
N GLY A 140 -17.33 14.11 26.23
CA GLY A 140 -17.41 15.57 26.42
C GLY A 140 -17.49 16.03 27.87
N ASP A 141 -17.54 15.11 28.85
CA ASP A 141 -17.41 15.43 30.27
C ASP A 141 -15.96 15.80 30.63
N THR A 142 -15.44 16.91 30.10
CA THR A 142 -14.19 17.51 30.59
C THR A 142 -14.50 18.48 31.73
N ALA A 143 -15.02 17.95 32.84
CA ALA A 143 -15.03 18.70 34.08
C ALA A 143 -13.58 18.77 34.59
N THR A 144 -13.03 19.97 34.64
CA THR A 144 -11.65 20.26 35.07
C THR A 144 -11.39 19.68 36.46
N GLY A 145 -10.64 18.57 36.54
CA GLY A 145 -10.15 18.00 37.80
C GLY A 145 -10.22 16.48 37.93
N GLU A 146 -10.98 15.78 37.09
CA GLU A 146 -11.07 14.31 37.12
C GLU A 146 -10.25 13.64 36.02
N VAL A 147 -9.92 12.37 36.23
CA VAL A 147 -8.93 11.61 35.45
C VAL A 147 -9.31 11.64 33.97
N ASN A 148 -8.47 12.30 33.16
CA ASN A 148 -8.59 12.32 31.71
C ASN A 148 -8.09 10.98 31.15
N ILE A 149 -8.94 9.95 31.21
CA ILE A 149 -8.79 8.67 30.50
C ILE A 149 -9.51 8.81 29.17
#